data_AF-A0A6C0BJ94-F1
#
_entry.id   AF-A0A6C0BJ94-F1
#
_cell.length_a   1.000
_cell.length_b   1.000
_cell.length_c   1.000
_cell.angle_alpha   90.00
_cell.angle_beta   90.00
_cell.angle_gamma   90.00
#
_symmetry.space_group_name_H-M   'P 1'
#
loop_
_entity.id
_entity.type
_entity.pdbx_description
1 polymer ?
#
loop_
_entity_poly.entity_id
_entity_poly.type
_entity_poly.pdbx_seq_one_letter_code
_entity_poly.pdbx_strand_id
1 'polypeptide(L)'
;MASSAPVASKRPSWKDDAAAWVGEARKDPVVAAEMDAQKASREAEAAASKKRAEEVAKRCAEFHVWRVATPYVQMRVQTSAGVRGGERGWEKEPTTAVKTVPNKETCPCCGGGLSRQERSW
;
A
#
# COMPACT_ATOMS: atom_id res chain seq x y z
N MET A 1 -24.23 40.27 -10.13
CA MET A 1 -23.42 39.10 -10.56
C MET A 1 -22.04 39.63 -10.90
N ALA A 2 -21.05 39.42 -10.02
CA ALA A 2 -19.66 39.79 -10.30
C ALA A 2 -18.85 38.50 -10.38
N SER A 3 -18.51 38.10 -11.61
CA SER A 3 -17.60 36.98 -11.88
C SER A 3 -16.18 37.42 -11.63
N SER A 4 -15.59 36.97 -10.52
CA SER A 4 -14.16 37.14 -10.25
C SER A 4 -13.37 36.19 -11.15
N ALA A 5 -12.72 36.73 -12.19
CA ALA A 5 -11.74 35.98 -12.96
C ALA A 5 -10.49 35.70 -12.10
N PRO A 6 -9.86 34.52 -12.20
CA PRO A 6 -8.64 34.22 -11.45
C PRO A 6 -7.48 35.08 -11.95
N VAL A 7 -6.84 35.80 -11.03
CA VAL A 7 -5.64 36.60 -11.30
C VAL A 7 -4.50 35.64 -11.69
N ALA A 8 -4.04 35.74 -12.94
CA ALA A 8 -2.89 34.99 -13.43
C ALA A 8 -1.64 35.44 -12.64
N SER A 9 -1.13 34.57 -11.76
CA SER A 9 0.11 34.81 -11.04
C SER A 9 1.28 34.78 -12.03
N LYS A 10 1.97 35.93 -12.17
CA LYS A 10 3.16 36.07 -13.02
C LYS A 10 4.20 35.05 -12.59
N ARG A 11 4.65 34.22 -13.53
CA ARG A 11 5.70 33.22 -13.28
C ARG A 11 6.97 33.96 -12.83
N PRO A 12 7.62 33.53 -11.72
CA PRO A 12 8.84 34.18 -11.26
C PRO A 12 9.96 34.06 -12.30
N SER A 13 10.63 35.18 -12.60
CA SER A 13 11.66 35.29 -13.64
C SER A 13 12.82 34.30 -13.46
N TRP A 14 13.15 33.95 -12.21
CA TRP A 14 14.21 32.97 -11.90
C TRP A 14 13.95 31.58 -12.50
N LYS A 15 12.70 31.23 -12.80
CA LYS A 15 12.37 29.97 -13.47
C LYS A 15 12.70 29.99 -14.96
N ASP A 16 12.72 31.16 -15.57
CA ASP A 16 13.08 31.33 -16.98
C ASP A 16 14.60 31.41 -17.11
N ASP A 17 15.25 32.09 -16.17
CA ASP A 17 16.72 32.07 -16.03
C ASP A 17 17.23 30.64 -15.81
N ALA A 18 16.66 29.89 -14.86
CA ALA A 18 17.04 28.50 -14.62
C ALA A 18 16.87 27.61 -15.86
N ALA A 19 15.83 27.83 -16.66
CA ALA A 19 15.61 27.09 -17.91
C ALA A 19 16.66 27.43 -18.98
N ALA A 20 17.06 28.70 -19.08
CA ALA A 20 18.12 29.15 -19.98
C ALA A 20 19.48 28.53 -19.59
N TRP A 21 19.82 28.52 -18.30
CA TRP A 21 21.05 27.89 -17.79
C TRP A 21 21.10 26.38 -18.07
N VAL A 22 19.99 25.66 -17.85
CA VAL A 22 19.90 24.23 -18.17
C VAL A 22 20.01 23.97 -19.68
N GLY A 23 19.45 24.86 -20.51
CA GLY A 23 19.57 24.81 -21.97
C GLY A 23 21.01 25.02 -22.44
N GLU A 24 21.76 25.93 -21.82
CA GLU A 24 23.16 26.18 -22.13
C GLU A 24 24.06 25.03 -21.68
N ALA A 25 23.86 24.51 -20.46
CA ALA A 25 24.61 23.38 -19.93
C ALA A 25 24.44 22.10 -20.77
N ARG A 26 23.28 21.92 -21.41
CA ARG A 26 23.02 20.80 -22.34
C ARG A 26 23.80 20.87 -23.65
N LYS A 27 24.41 22.02 -23.99
CA LYS A 27 25.25 22.14 -25.19
C LYS A 27 26.64 21.53 -24.98
N ASP A 28 27.07 21.36 -23.74
CA ASP A 28 28.28 20.62 -23.43
C ASP A 28 28.01 19.10 -23.62
N PRO A 29 28.77 18.40 -24.48
CA PRO A 29 28.52 17.00 -24.78
C PRO A 29 28.72 16.07 -23.57
N VAL A 30 29.58 16.45 -22.61
CA VAL A 30 29.81 15.68 -21.38
C VAL A 30 28.62 15.80 -20.45
N VAL A 31 28.14 17.02 -20.24
CA VAL A 31 26.96 17.29 -19.39
C VAL A 31 25.69 16.71 -20.01
N ALA A 32 25.56 16.75 -21.34
CA ALA A 32 24.47 16.10 -22.06
C ALA A 32 24.46 14.58 -21.83
N ALA A 33 25.62 13.93 -21.95
CA ALA A 33 25.76 12.49 -21.73
C ALA A 33 25.47 12.08 -20.27
N GLU A 34 25.91 12.88 -19.28
CA GLU A 34 25.60 12.65 -17.87
C GLU A 34 24.10 12.77 -17.57
N MET A 35 23.44 13.76 -18.15
CA MET A 35 21.99 13.98 -17.99
C MET A 35 21.18 12.85 -18.65
N ASP A 36 21.62 12.34 -19.80
CA ASP A 36 20.99 11.19 -20.46
C ASP A 36 21.23 9.89 -19.68
N ALA A 37 22.43 9.69 -19.12
CA ALA A 37 22.72 8.56 -18.24
C ALA A 37 21.88 8.61 -16.96
N GLN A 38 21.70 9.79 -16.37
CA GLN A 38 20.86 9.99 -15.18
C GLN A 38 19.37 9.80 -15.50
N LYS A 39 18.92 10.18 -16.70
CA LYS A 39 17.56 9.91 -17.15
C LYS A 39 17.34 8.41 -17.34
N ALA A 40 18.27 7.71 -17.97
CA ALA A 40 18.21 6.27 -18.18
C ALA A 40 18.20 5.50 -16.84
N SER A 41 19.00 5.92 -15.84
CA SER A 41 19.00 5.28 -14.52
C SER A 41 17.66 5.46 -13.80
N ARG A 42 17.10 6.68 -13.83
CA ARG A 42 15.77 6.96 -13.26
C ARG A 42 14.65 6.17 -13.96
N GLU A 43 14.73 6.03 -15.29
CA GLU A 43 13.78 5.22 -16.05
C GLU A 43 13.91 3.73 -15.73
N ALA A 44 15.13 3.22 -15.52
CA ALA A 44 15.37 1.85 -15.08
C ALA A 44 14.82 1.60 -13.66
N GLU A 45 15.02 2.53 -12.73
CA GLU A 45 14.44 2.48 -11.37
C GLU A 45 12.90 2.57 -11.40
N ALA A 46 12.34 3.42 -12.26
CA ALA A 46 10.90 3.51 -12.47
C ALA A 46 10.33 2.21 -13.07
N ALA A 47 11.03 1.58 -14.02
CA ALA A 47 10.63 0.29 -14.57
C ALA A 47 10.71 -0.84 -13.54
N ALA A 48 11.76 -0.85 -12.70
CA ALA A 48 11.91 -1.82 -11.62
C ALA A 48 10.81 -1.68 -10.54
N SER A 49 10.47 -0.45 -10.17
CA SER A 49 9.39 -0.18 -9.20
C SER A 49 8.02 -0.58 -9.75
N LYS A 50 7.74 -0.34 -11.04
CA LYS A 50 6.51 -0.82 -11.71
C LYS A 50 6.41 -2.35 -11.68
N LYS A 51 7.47 -3.08 -12.04
CA LYS A 51 7.49 -4.55 -11.99
C LYS A 51 7.20 -5.08 -10.58
N ARG A 52 7.80 -4.46 -9.55
CA ARG A 52 7.53 -4.81 -8.15
C ARG A 52 6.07 -4.54 -7.75
N ALA A 53 5.51 -3.41 -8.17
CA ALA A 53 4.11 -3.07 -7.91
C ALA A 53 3.14 -4.09 -8.57
N GLU A 54 3.44 -4.53 -9.79
CA GLU A 54 2.67 -5.57 -10.48
C GLU A 54 2.73 -6.93 -9.77
N GLU A 55 3.91 -7.33 -9.30
CA GLU A 55 4.09 -8.57 -8.53
C GLU A 55 3.30 -8.53 -7.21
N VAL A 56 3.37 -7.41 -6.49
CA VAL A 56 2.60 -7.18 -5.27
C VAL A 56 1.10 -7.23 -5.56
N ALA A 57 0.63 -6.60 -6.64
CA ALA A 57 -0.77 -6.62 -7.02
C ALA A 57 -1.27 -8.04 -7.36
N LYS A 58 -0.46 -8.84 -8.06
CA LYS A 58 -0.78 -10.24 -8.36
C LYS A 58 -0.94 -11.07 -7.08
N ARG A 59 0.02 -10.97 -6.15
CA ARG A 59 -0.05 -11.67 -4.86
C ARG A 59 -1.24 -11.23 -4.01
N CYS A 60 -1.58 -9.93 -4.02
CA CYS A 60 -2.80 -9.44 -3.39
C CYS A 60 -4.05 -10.11 -3.98
N ALA A 61 -4.16 -10.16 -5.32
CA ALA A 61 -5.29 -10.76 -6.01
C ALA A 61 -5.41 -12.26 -5.68
N GLU A 62 -4.31 -13.01 -5.71
CA GLU A 62 -4.26 -14.43 -5.35
C GLU A 62 -4.73 -14.66 -3.90
N PHE A 63 -4.25 -13.83 -2.96
CA PHE A 63 -4.67 -13.90 -1.57
C PHE A 63 -6.18 -13.63 -1.41
N HIS A 64 -6.73 -12.64 -2.13
CA HIS A 64 -8.15 -12.34 -2.08
C HIS A 64 -9.00 -13.49 -2.62
N VAL A 65 -8.59 -14.13 -3.72
CA VAL A 65 -9.26 -15.32 -4.25
C VAL A 65 -9.24 -16.45 -3.23
N TRP A 66 -8.09 -16.73 -2.62
CA TRP A 66 -7.98 -17.74 -1.57
C TRP A 66 -8.87 -17.43 -0.36
N ARG A 67 -8.88 -16.19 0.10
CA ARG A 67 -9.66 -15.76 1.27
C ARG A 67 -11.16 -15.92 1.03
N VAL A 68 -11.65 -15.60 -0.16
CA VAL A 68 -13.06 -15.78 -0.54
C VAL A 68 -13.40 -17.27 -0.64
N ALA A 69 -12.51 -18.08 -1.22
CA ALA A 69 -12.70 -19.53 -1.32
C ALA A 69 -12.60 -20.25 0.05
N THR A 70 -11.96 -19.62 1.03
CA THR A 70 -11.66 -20.20 2.35
C THR A 70 -12.33 -19.36 3.45
N PRO A 71 -13.68 -19.39 3.59
CA PRO A 71 -14.41 -18.57 4.55
C PRO A 71 -14.14 -18.97 6.01
N TYR A 72 -13.61 -20.17 6.25
CA TYR A 72 -13.24 -20.68 7.56
C TYR A 72 -11.83 -21.28 7.54
N VAL A 73 -11.07 -21.05 8.60
CA VAL A 73 -9.72 -21.58 8.80
C VAL A 73 -9.62 -22.31 10.14
N GLN A 74 -8.72 -23.29 10.22
CA GLN A 74 -8.42 -23.95 11.48
C GLN A 74 -7.38 -23.14 12.25
N MET A 75 -7.76 -22.64 13.42
CA MET A 75 -6.86 -21.91 14.32
C MET A 75 -6.80 -22.57 15.68
N ARG A 76 -5.61 -22.54 16.29
CA ARG A 76 -5.47 -22.86 17.72
C ARG A 76 -5.99 -21.67 18.53
N VAL A 77 -7.05 -21.89 19.29
CA VAL A 77 -7.69 -20.89 20.14
C VAL A 77 -7.60 -21.33 21.60
N GLN A 78 -7.50 -20.35 22.50
CA GLN A 78 -7.68 -20.59 23.93
C GLN A 78 -9.18 -20.66 24.23
N THR A 79 -9.57 -21.69 24.97
CA THR A 79 -10.93 -21.88 25.46
C THR A 79 -10.89 -21.96 26.98
N SER A 80 -11.62 -21.07 27.64
CA SER A 80 -11.97 -21.24 29.05
C SER A 80 -13.19 -22.17 29.13
N ALA A 81 -13.19 -23.11 30.07
CA ALA A 81 -14.40 -23.87 30.36
C ALA A 81 -15.42 -22.95 31.05
N GLY A 82 -16.70 -23.16 30.77
CA GLY A 82 -17.77 -22.45 31.48
C GLY A 82 -17.62 -22.61 32.99
N VAL A 83 -17.72 -21.49 33.70
CA VAL A 83 -17.69 -21.45 35.17
C VAL A 83 -19.03 -21.97 35.67
N ARG A 84 -19.04 -23.11 36.36
CA ARG A 84 -20.27 -23.63 36.97
C ARG A 84 -20.55 -22.80 38.24
N GLY A 85 -21.82 -22.67 38.64
CA GLY A 85 -22.18 -21.86 39.81
C GLY A 85 -21.34 -22.23 41.04
N GLY A 86 -20.55 -21.28 41.54
CA GLY A 86 -19.64 -21.44 42.68
C GLY A 86 -18.14 -21.45 42.36
N GLU A 87 -17.74 -21.61 41.08
CA GLU A 87 -16.34 -21.53 40.65
C GLU A 87 -15.96 -20.07 40.30
N ARG A 88 -14.68 -19.71 40.37
CA ARG A 88 -14.17 -18.42 39.86
C ARG A 88 -13.39 -18.63 38.56
N GLY A 89 -13.56 -17.73 37.59
CA GLY A 89 -13.01 -17.89 36.24
C GLY A 89 -11.48 -18.04 36.16
N TRP A 90 -10.73 -17.64 37.19
CA TRP A 90 -9.27 -17.82 37.27
C TRP A 90 -8.84 -19.18 37.85
N GLU A 91 -9.77 -19.97 38.38
CA GLU A 91 -9.48 -21.30 38.96
C GLU A 91 -9.36 -22.40 37.88
N LYS A 92 -9.83 -22.13 36.65
CA LYS A 92 -9.67 -23.03 35.51
C LYS A 92 -8.61 -22.51 34.55
N GLU A 93 -7.60 -23.34 34.32
CA GLU A 93 -6.55 -23.05 33.34
C GLU A 93 -7.14 -23.06 31.91
N PRO A 94 -6.87 -22.03 31.09
CA PRO A 94 -7.35 -21.98 29.72
C PRO A 94 -6.72 -23.12 28.92
N THR A 95 -7.56 -23.96 28.32
CA THR A 95 -7.09 -25.06 27.46
C THR A 95 -6.96 -24.56 26.03
N THR A 96 -5.96 -25.05 25.29
CA THR A 96 -5.85 -24.76 23.85
C THR A 96 -6.53 -25.85 23.03
N ALA A 97 -7.33 -25.44 22.05
CA ALA A 97 -8.00 -26.35 21.13
C ALA A 97 -7.88 -25.82 19.71
N VAL A 98 -7.84 -26.71 18.72
CA VAL A 98 -7.95 -26.33 17.31
C VAL A 98 -9.44 -26.20 16.99
N LYS A 99 -9.86 -25.03 16.52
CA LYS A 99 -11.23 -24.76 16.10
C LYS A 99 -11.28 -24.18 14.70
N THR A 100 -12.33 -24.54 13.98
CA THR A 100 -12.71 -23.88 12.74
C THR A 100 -13.32 -22.52 13.07
N VAL A 101 -12.67 -21.44 12.65
CA VAL A 101 -13.09 -20.05 12.91
C VAL A 101 -13.25 -19.30 11.59
N PRO A 102 -14.09 -18.25 11.53
CA PRO A 102 -14.19 -17.40 10.34
C PRO A 102 -12.82 -16.84 9.94
N ASN A 103 -12.51 -16.87 8.65
CA ASN A 103 -11.23 -16.40 8.12
C ASN A 103 -11.12 -14.87 8.22
N LYS A 104 -10.33 -14.42 9.18
CA LYS A 104 -10.03 -13.00 9.44
C LYS A 104 -8.61 -12.61 9.03
N GLU A 105 -7.93 -13.45 8.26
CA GLU A 105 -6.57 -13.12 7.79
C GLU A 105 -6.58 -11.89 6.89
N THR A 106 -5.56 -11.05 7.07
CA THR A 106 -5.33 -9.84 6.29
C THR A 106 -4.26 -10.11 5.24
N CYS A 107 -4.38 -9.45 4.08
CA CYS A 107 -3.39 -9.63 3.02
C CYS A 107 -2.01 -9.14 3.50
N PRO A 108 -0.96 -9.99 3.51
CA PRO A 108 0.36 -9.59 3.98
C PRO A 108 1.04 -8.53 3.10
N CYS A 109 0.59 -8.39 1.85
CA CYS A 109 1.15 -7.45 0.89
C CYS A 109 0.61 -6.01 1.03
N CYS A 110 -0.65 -5.84 1.44
CA CYS A 110 -1.28 -4.53 1.55
C CYS A 110 -1.84 -4.21 2.95
N GLY A 111 -1.75 -5.15 3.90
CA GLY A 111 -2.28 -5.02 5.26
C GLY A 111 -3.82 -4.98 5.35
N GLY A 112 -4.50 -4.94 4.21
CA GLY A 112 -5.95 -4.80 4.10
C GLY A 112 -6.66 -6.14 4.09
N GLY A 113 -7.23 -6.53 5.23
CA GLY A 113 -8.48 -7.27 5.17
C GLY A 113 -9.52 -6.34 4.53
N LEU A 114 -10.25 -6.81 3.52
CA LEU A 114 -11.41 -6.13 2.93
C LEU A 114 -12.20 -5.41 4.03
N SER A 115 -12.10 -4.09 4.15
CA SER A 115 -13.09 -3.22 4.79
C SER A 115 -12.62 -1.76 4.95
N ARG A 116 -12.84 -0.96 3.91
CA ARG A 116 -13.40 0.40 4.13
C ARG A 116 -14.60 0.72 3.24
N GLN A 117 -14.81 -0.01 2.14
CA GLN A 117 -15.89 0.29 1.18
C GLN A 117 -17.14 -0.58 1.33
N GLU A 118 -17.08 -1.71 2.04
CA GLU A 118 -18.20 -2.68 2.11
C GLU A 118 -19.01 -2.61 3.42
N ARG A 119 -18.83 -1.57 4.24
CA ARG A 119 -19.62 -1.34 5.49
C ARG A 119 -20.67 -0.24 5.30
N SER A 120 -21.22 -0.12 4.10
CA SER A 120 -22.12 0.98 3.70
C SER A 120 -23.28 0.49 2.83
N TRP A 121 -23.91 -0.62 3.19
CA TRP A 121 -25.22 -1.02 2.68
C TRP A 121 -26.01 -1.73 3.78
#